data_AF-A0A7C5J4P3-F1
#
_entry.id   AF-A0A7C5J4P3-F1
#
_cell.length_a   1.000
_cell.length_b   1.000
_cell.length_c   1.000
_cell.angle_alpha   90.00
_cell.angle_beta   90.00
_cell.angle_gamma   90.00
#
_symmetry.space_group_name_H-M   'P 1'
#
loop_
_entity.id
_entity.type
_entity.pdbx_description
1 polymer ?
#
loop_
_entity_poly.entity_id
_entity_poly.type
_entity_poly.pdbx_seq_one_letter_code
_entity_poly.pdbx_strand_id
1 'polypeptide(L)'
;DVGTQDLQQCADAIMRLYGEWQWSRGRAREVSFQSGFGAIPWARFLGGQVPHHDGERVSWATARRQAREDHASFRRYMDVVFTWANTGSLASQASQPSPEDLRPGDFFILPGAPGHTVLVLDLARDDAGRRVALIGQSFMPAQRFQVLRPSRDQMWFSIDDEGVDTPFWRPFPWSSLRRLDEAEAR
;
A
#
# COMPACT_ATOMS: atom_id res chain seq x y z
N ASP A 1 -4.33 -11.12 -9.07
CA ASP A 1 -4.07 -12.30 -8.23
C ASP A 1 -4.36 -11.91 -6.80
N VAL A 2 -5.41 -12.47 -6.18
CA VAL A 2 -5.80 -12.22 -4.77
C VAL A 2 -5.50 -13.43 -3.89
N GLY A 3 -4.84 -14.47 -4.44
CA GLY A 3 -4.69 -15.76 -3.75
C GLY A 3 -6.03 -16.43 -3.42
N THR A 4 -5.99 -17.38 -2.49
CA THR A 4 -7.16 -18.13 -1.99
C THR A 4 -7.57 -17.71 -0.57
N GLN A 5 -6.87 -16.74 0.01
CA GLN A 5 -7.12 -16.18 1.33
C GLN A 5 -7.67 -14.76 1.18
N ASP A 6 -8.34 -14.22 2.19
CA ASP A 6 -8.79 -12.81 2.21
C ASP A 6 -7.63 -11.85 2.53
N LEU A 7 -6.52 -12.01 1.78
CA LEU A 7 -5.34 -11.16 1.79
C LEU A 7 -5.35 -10.32 0.51
N GLN A 8 -4.61 -9.21 0.46
CA GLN A 8 -4.68 -8.22 -0.62
C GLN A 8 -5.93 -7.32 -0.54
N GLN A 9 -6.29 -6.95 0.69
CA GLN A 9 -7.25 -5.88 0.95
C GLN A 9 -6.69 -4.51 0.54
N CYS A 10 -7.41 -3.42 0.78
CA CYS A 10 -7.05 -2.08 0.29
C CYS A 10 -5.60 -1.68 0.63
N ALA A 11 -5.16 -1.78 1.89
CA ALA A 11 -3.79 -1.44 2.30
C ALA A 11 -2.74 -2.40 1.75
N ASP A 12 -3.05 -3.70 1.74
CA ASP A 12 -2.17 -4.73 1.21
C ASP A 12 -1.83 -4.49 -0.26
N ALA A 13 -2.79 -4.00 -1.05
CA ALA A 13 -2.55 -3.69 -2.45
C ALA A 13 -1.54 -2.54 -2.64
N ILE A 14 -1.60 -1.50 -1.81
CA ILE A 14 -0.60 -0.41 -1.81
C ILE A 14 0.77 -0.96 -1.45
N MET A 15 0.85 -1.71 -0.35
CA MET A 15 2.10 -2.37 0.08
C MET A 15 2.63 -3.31 -1.00
N ARG A 16 1.75 -4.06 -1.67
CA ARG A 16 2.10 -4.97 -2.78
C ARG A 16 2.75 -4.23 -3.92
N LEU A 17 2.07 -3.20 -4.44
CA LEU A 17 2.54 -2.46 -5.60
C LEU A 17 3.87 -1.75 -5.31
N TYR A 18 4.00 -1.15 -4.12
CA TYR A 18 5.26 -0.57 -3.67
C TYR A 18 6.37 -1.63 -3.57
N GLY A 19 6.11 -2.77 -2.94
CA GLY A 19 7.07 -3.85 -2.80
C GLY A 19 7.53 -4.43 -4.15
N GLU A 20 6.60 -4.65 -5.09
CA GLU A 20 6.91 -5.10 -6.46
C GLU A 20 7.73 -4.06 -7.24
N TRP A 21 7.41 -2.78 -7.07
CA TRP A 21 8.21 -1.72 -7.66
C TRP A 21 9.64 -1.75 -7.12
N GLN A 22 9.84 -1.82 -5.80
CA GLN A 22 11.18 -1.95 -5.20
C GLN A 22 11.91 -3.22 -5.66
N TRP A 23 11.21 -4.35 -5.78
CA TRP A 23 11.75 -5.59 -6.34
C TRP A 23 12.27 -5.37 -7.77
N SER A 24 11.45 -4.75 -8.63
CA SER A 24 11.81 -4.47 -10.03
C SER A 24 13.02 -3.54 -10.18
N ARG A 25 13.27 -2.70 -9.17
CA ARG A 25 14.40 -1.77 -9.10
C ARG A 25 15.66 -2.37 -8.47
N GLY A 26 15.63 -3.65 -8.06
CA GLY A 26 16.74 -4.29 -7.35
C GLY A 26 16.91 -3.82 -5.90
N ARG A 27 15.91 -3.14 -5.33
CA ARG A 27 15.92 -2.53 -3.98
C ARG A 27 15.11 -3.32 -2.96
N ALA A 28 14.82 -4.60 -3.23
CA ALA A 28 14.01 -5.44 -2.35
C ALA A 28 14.55 -5.49 -0.90
N ARG A 29 15.88 -5.46 -0.71
CA ARG A 29 16.52 -5.47 0.63
C ARG A 29 16.18 -4.28 1.51
N GLU A 30 15.73 -3.17 0.92
CA GLU A 30 15.29 -1.98 1.64
C GLU A 30 13.81 -2.05 2.05
N VAL A 31 13.06 -3.04 1.56
CA VAL A 31 11.64 -3.19 1.84
C VAL A 31 11.43 -3.60 3.29
N SER A 32 10.61 -2.80 3.98
CA SER A 32 10.14 -3.05 5.33
C SER A 32 8.78 -2.39 5.50
N PHE A 33 7.85 -3.09 6.16
CA PHE A 33 6.51 -2.56 6.45
C PHE A 33 6.23 -2.54 7.94
N GLN A 34 5.52 -1.52 8.42
CA GLN A 34 5.11 -1.42 9.82
C GLN A 34 3.87 -2.29 10.10
N SER A 35 3.82 -2.82 11.30
CA SER A 35 2.68 -3.56 11.87
C SER A 35 2.36 -3.03 13.27
N GLY A 36 1.33 -3.58 13.91
CA GLY A 36 0.98 -3.23 15.30
C GLY A 36 2.07 -3.53 16.34
N PHE A 37 3.09 -4.32 16.01
CA PHE A 37 4.20 -4.69 16.90
C PHE A 37 5.58 -4.24 16.37
N GLY A 38 5.61 -3.44 15.30
CA GLY A 38 6.82 -2.88 14.72
C GLY A 38 7.11 -3.34 13.29
N ALA A 39 8.31 -3.02 12.81
CA ALA A 39 8.72 -3.26 11.44
C ALA A 39 8.89 -4.75 11.13
N ILE A 40 8.52 -5.14 9.91
CA ILE A 40 8.74 -6.47 9.33
C ILE A 40 9.64 -6.33 8.09
N PRO A 41 10.99 -6.32 8.26
CA PRO A 41 11.91 -6.14 7.13
C PRO A 41 12.04 -7.40 6.27
N TRP A 42 12.11 -7.25 4.95
CA TRP A 42 12.41 -8.34 4.03
C TRP A 42 13.75 -9.03 4.36
N ALA A 43 14.77 -8.25 4.72
CA ALA A 43 16.08 -8.79 5.11
C ALA A 43 16.00 -9.76 6.30
N ARG A 44 15.09 -9.49 7.25
CA ARG A 44 14.86 -10.35 8.41
C ARG A 44 14.19 -11.66 8.00
N PHE A 45 13.22 -11.59 7.10
CA PHE A 45 12.59 -12.77 6.50
C PHE A 45 13.58 -13.64 5.70
N LEU A 46 14.47 -13.02 4.92
CA LEU A 46 15.57 -13.72 4.24
C LEU A 46 16.48 -14.48 5.20
N GLY A 47 16.81 -13.85 6.34
CA GLY A 47 17.53 -14.49 7.45
C GLY A 47 16.81 -15.66 8.11
N GLY A 48 15.59 -16.00 7.66
CA GLY A 48 14.77 -17.07 8.19
C GLY A 48 13.99 -16.68 9.43
N GLN A 49 13.81 -15.39 9.72
CA GLN A 49 13.02 -14.94 10.86
C GLN A 49 11.62 -14.50 10.43
N VAL A 50 10.60 -15.10 11.04
CA VAL A 50 9.18 -14.79 10.76
C VAL A 50 8.47 -14.35 12.05
N PRO A 51 7.56 -13.35 11.98
CA PRO A 51 6.74 -13.02 13.14
C PRO A 51 5.87 -14.20 13.57
N HIS A 52 5.72 -14.38 14.87
CA HIS A 52 4.95 -15.45 15.48
C HIS A 52 4.21 -14.92 16.73
N HIS A 53 2.98 -15.36 16.93
CA HIS A 53 2.24 -15.08 18.16
C HIS A 53 2.78 -15.93 19.31
N ASP A 54 3.24 -15.28 20.37
CA ASP A 54 3.59 -15.90 21.65
C ASP A 54 2.62 -15.38 22.73
N GLY A 55 1.46 -16.03 22.82
CA GLY A 55 0.34 -15.53 23.61
C GLY A 55 -0.16 -14.18 23.11
N GLU A 56 -0.12 -13.16 23.97
CA GLU A 56 -0.50 -11.78 23.64
C GLU A 56 0.62 -10.96 22.99
N ARG A 57 1.85 -11.50 22.92
CA ARG A 57 3.01 -10.79 22.39
C ARG A 57 3.38 -11.34 21.02
N VAL A 58 4.02 -10.50 20.20
CA VAL A 58 4.60 -10.95 18.94
C VAL A 58 6.10 -11.14 19.11
N SER A 59 6.56 -12.35 18.83
CA SER A 59 7.97 -12.73 18.84
C SER A 59 8.44 -13.09 17.43
N TRP A 60 9.73 -13.37 17.28
CA TRP A 60 10.33 -13.78 16.01
C TRP A 60 10.79 -15.23 16.11
N ALA A 61 10.23 -16.10 15.28
CA ALA A 61 10.61 -17.50 15.18
C ALA A 61 11.61 -17.73 14.06
N THR A 62 12.55 -18.65 14.26
CA THR A 62 13.47 -19.11 13.22
C THR A 62 12.80 -20.20 12.39
N ALA A 63 12.61 -19.93 11.09
CA ALA A 63 12.13 -20.88 10.11
C ALA A 63 13.13 -22.02 9.92
N ARG A 64 12.61 -23.22 9.62
CA ARG A 64 13.43 -24.42 9.38
C ARG A 64 14.41 -24.27 8.22
N ARG A 65 14.12 -23.39 7.27
CA ARG A 65 14.95 -23.13 6.10
C ARG A 65 14.92 -21.65 5.76
N GLN A 66 16.09 -21.09 5.45
CA GLN A 66 16.21 -19.72 4.94
C GLN A 66 15.48 -19.57 3.59
N ALA A 67 14.88 -18.40 3.39
CA ALA A 67 14.27 -18.07 2.12
C ALA A 67 15.36 -17.87 1.06
N ARG A 68 15.03 -18.16 -0.20
CA ARG A 68 15.89 -17.79 -1.32
C ARG A 68 15.65 -16.32 -1.63
N GLU A 69 16.65 -15.63 -2.16
CA GLU A 69 16.47 -14.28 -2.67
C GLU A 69 15.92 -14.33 -4.09
N ASP A 70 14.67 -14.76 -4.20
CA ASP A 70 13.90 -14.86 -5.44
C ASP A 70 12.50 -14.26 -5.28
N HIS A 71 11.86 -13.97 -6.41
CA HIS A 71 10.56 -13.29 -6.42
C HIS A 71 9.48 -14.12 -5.71
N ALA A 72 9.53 -15.44 -5.86
CA ALA A 72 8.62 -16.35 -5.18
C ALA A 72 8.72 -16.24 -3.65
N SER A 73 9.92 -16.05 -3.10
CA SER A 73 10.12 -15.83 -1.68
C SER A 73 9.69 -14.44 -1.23
N PHE A 74 9.92 -13.42 -2.04
CA PHE A 74 9.43 -12.06 -1.77
C PHE A 74 7.90 -12.02 -1.73
N ARG A 75 7.25 -12.75 -2.64
CA ARG A 75 5.80 -12.91 -2.67
C ARG A 75 5.26 -13.53 -1.37
N ARG A 76 5.90 -14.57 -0.85
CA ARG A 76 5.55 -15.16 0.47
C ARG A 76 5.79 -14.21 1.63
N TYR A 77 6.87 -13.41 1.58
CA TYR A 77 7.11 -12.37 2.59
C TYR A 77 5.97 -11.36 2.67
N MET A 78 5.45 -10.93 1.53
CA MET A 78 4.32 -10.01 1.51
C MET A 78 3.04 -10.64 2.07
N ASP A 79 2.77 -11.92 1.85
CA ASP A 79 1.64 -12.61 2.49
C ASP A 79 1.79 -12.61 4.02
N VAL A 80 3.03 -12.75 4.53
CA VAL A 80 3.32 -12.55 5.95
C VAL A 80 3.00 -11.12 6.38
N VAL A 81 3.48 -10.10 5.64
CA VAL A 81 3.18 -8.69 5.96
C VAL A 81 1.67 -8.45 6.05
N PHE A 82 0.88 -8.97 5.12
CA PHE A 82 -0.59 -8.78 5.07
C PHE A 82 -1.33 -9.44 6.24
N THR A 83 -0.70 -10.39 6.93
CA THR A 83 -1.25 -10.99 8.15
C THR A 83 -1.16 -10.04 9.35
N TRP A 84 -0.24 -9.07 9.31
CA TRP A 84 0.17 -8.30 10.48
C TRP A 84 0.03 -6.77 10.31
N ALA A 85 0.10 -6.28 9.08
CA ALA A 85 -0.08 -4.89 8.73
C ALA A 85 -1.55 -4.60 8.39
N ASN A 86 -1.95 -3.33 8.51
CA ASN A 86 -3.29 -2.88 8.17
C ASN A 86 -3.26 -1.41 7.72
N THR A 87 -4.42 -0.82 7.45
CA THR A 87 -4.54 0.60 7.07
C THR A 87 -3.93 1.55 8.10
N GLY A 88 -4.04 1.23 9.40
CA GLY A 88 -3.45 2.02 10.48
C GLY A 88 -1.92 1.99 10.44
N SER A 89 -1.31 0.80 10.33
CA SER A 89 0.15 0.68 10.31
C SER A 89 0.77 1.23 9.02
N LEU A 90 0.08 1.12 7.89
CA LEU A 90 0.47 1.78 6.63
C LEU A 90 0.41 3.30 6.78
N ALA A 91 -0.67 3.85 7.35
CA ALA A 91 -0.81 5.29 7.57
C ALA A 91 0.26 5.86 8.52
N SER A 92 0.68 5.09 9.53
CA SER A 92 1.75 5.51 10.45
C SER A 92 3.15 5.42 9.86
N GLN A 93 3.35 4.56 8.86
CA GLN A 93 4.63 4.40 8.18
C GLN A 93 4.88 5.50 7.14
N ALA A 94 3.82 5.96 6.48
CA ALA A 94 3.94 6.83 5.32
C ALA A 94 4.13 8.31 5.69
N SER A 95 4.90 9.03 4.89
CA SER A 95 5.02 10.48 4.97
C SER A 95 3.81 11.16 4.30
N GLN A 96 3.60 12.44 4.59
CA GLN A 96 2.56 13.24 3.96
C GLN A 96 3.20 14.29 3.04
N PRO A 97 3.20 14.09 1.70
CA PRO A 97 3.66 15.10 0.77
C PRO A 97 2.66 16.27 0.69
N SER A 98 3.09 17.39 0.11
CA SER A 98 2.17 18.50 -0.18
C SER A 98 1.30 18.17 -1.41
N PRO A 99 0.11 18.79 -1.56
CA PRO A 99 -0.74 18.63 -2.74
C PRO A 99 -0.07 19.04 -4.06
N GLU A 100 0.89 19.96 -4.01
CA GLU A 100 1.64 20.41 -5.19
C GLU A 100 2.62 19.33 -5.68
N ASP A 101 3.19 18.55 -4.76
CA ASP A 101 4.15 17.49 -5.03
C ASP A 101 3.51 16.14 -5.36
N LEU A 102 2.18 16.10 -5.50
CA LEU A 102 1.43 14.89 -5.83
C LEU A 102 2.02 14.20 -7.08
N ARG A 103 2.23 12.89 -6.98
CA ARG A 103 2.74 12.06 -8.09
C ARG A 103 2.14 10.65 -8.11
N PRO A 104 2.22 9.92 -9.23
CA PRO A 104 1.88 8.50 -9.27
C PRO A 104 2.65 7.70 -8.22
N GLY A 105 1.96 6.77 -7.55
CA GLY A 105 2.50 6.02 -6.42
C GLY A 105 2.14 6.62 -5.05
N ASP A 106 1.73 7.90 -5.00
CA ASP A 106 1.10 8.46 -3.82
C ASP A 106 -0.31 7.87 -3.64
N PHE A 107 -0.82 7.88 -2.42
CA PHE A 107 -2.12 7.29 -2.10
C PHE A 107 -2.84 8.13 -1.05
N PHE A 108 -4.17 8.06 -1.06
CA PHE A 108 -5.00 8.62 0.01
C PHE A 108 -5.37 7.50 0.97
N ILE A 109 -5.30 7.77 2.28
CA ILE A 109 -5.59 6.77 3.30
C ILE A 109 -6.38 7.35 4.48
N LEU A 110 -7.49 6.69 4.77
CA LEU A 110 -8.34 6.98 5.91
C LEU A 110 -8.22 5.81 6.89
N PRO A 111 -7.40 5.92 7.95
CA PRO A 111 -7.27 4.86 8.93
C PRO A 111 -8.57 4.66 9.71
N GLY A 112 -8.78 3.46 10.26
CA GLY A 112 -9.95 3.12 11.05
C GLY A 112 -10.34 1.65 10.94
N ALA A 113 -11.45 1.29 11.59
CA ALA A 113 -12.09 -0.02 11.52
C ALA A 113 -13.59 0.15 11.22
N PRO A 114 -14.01 0.19 9.94
CA PRO A 114 -13.20 -0.01 8.74
C PRO A 114 -12.43 1.26 8.30
N GLY A 115 -11.22 1.07 7.78
CA GLY A 115 -10.42 2.10 7.11
C GLY A 115 -10.30 1.80 5.62
N HIS A 116 -9.87 2.75 4.79
CA HIS A 116 -9.74 2.53 3.34
C HIS A 116 -8.60 3.33 2.72
N THR A 117 -8.13 2.89 1.56
CA THR A 117 -7.09 3.58 0.79
C THR A 117 -7.28 3.43 -0.71
N VAL A 118 -6.89 4.46 -1.44
CA VAL A 118 -6.89 4.52 -2.91
C VAL A 118 -5.55 5.05 -3.42
N LEU A 119 -5.07 4.51 -4.53
CA LEU A 119 -3.78 4.82 -5.14
C LEU A 119 -3.93 5.80 -6.30
N VAL A 120 -3.03 6.79 -6.38
CA VAL A 120 -2.84 7.61 -7.58
C VAL A 120 -2.00 6.84 -8.58
N LEU A 121 -2.63 6.47 -9.69
CA LEU A 121 -2.01 5.71 -10.76
C LEU A 121 -1.36 6.61 -11.81
N ASP A 122 -2.00 7.74 -12.09
CA ASP A 122 -1.53 8.71 -13.08
C ASP A 122 -2.14 10.10 -12.82
N LEU A 123 -1.52 11.13 -13.39
CA LEU A 123 -1.95 12.53 -13.29
C LEU A 123 -2.02 13.17 -14.68
N ALA A 124 -3.05 13.98 -14.90
CA ALA A 124 -3.23 14.72 -16.14
C ALA A 124 -3.87 16.10 -15.89
N ARG A 125 -4.03 16.85 -16.97
CA ARG A 125 -4.91 18.01 -17.03
C ARG A 125 -6.01 17.76 -18.05
N ASP A 126 -7.23 18.17 -17.73
CA ASP A 126 -8.33 18.12 -18.69
C ASP A 126 -8.31 19.31 -19.67
N ASP A 127 -9.27 19.38 -20.58
CA ASP A 127 -9.39 20.44 -21.58
C ASP A 127 -9.59 21.84 -20.98
N ALA A 128 -10.07 21.92 -19.73
CA ALA A 128 -10.22 23.16 -18.98
C ALA A 128 -8.96 23.51 -18.16
N GLY A 129 -7.91 22.70 -18.24
CA GLY A 129 -6.65 22.85 -17.51
C GLY A 129 -6.72 22.37 -16.06
N ARG A 130 -7.82 21.76 -15.62
CA ARG A 130 -8.02 21.26 -14.25
C ARG A 130 -7.17 20.04 -13.99
N ARG A 131 -6.63 19.88 -12.78
CA ARG A 131 -5.86 18.69 -12.41
C ARG A 131 -6.81 17.52 -12.22
N VAL A 132 -6.46 16.39 -12.84
CA VAL A 132 -7.22 15.14 -12.71
C VAL A 132 -6.29 13.97 -12.42
N ALA A 133 -6.81 12.97 -11.70
CA ALA A 133 -6.06 11.78 -11.31
C ALA A 133 -6.76 10.49 -11.75
N LEU A 134 -5.98 9.51 -12.20
CA LEU A 134 -6.43 8.14 -12.39
C LEU A 134 -6.27 7.43 -11.04
N ILE A 135 -7.36 6.88 -10.51
CA ILE A 135 -7.38 6.29 -9.17
C ILE A 135 -7.58 4.78 -9.27
N GLY A 136 -6.81 4.02 -8.50
CA GLY A 136 -6.94 2.58 -8.36
C GLY A 136 -7.15 2.13 -6.92
N GLN A 137 -7.69 0.95 -6.71
CA GLN A 137 -7.82 0.37 -5.38
C GLN A 137 -7.89 -1.16 -5.40
N SER A 138 -7.73 -1.76 -4.22
CA SER A 138 -8.42 -3.01 -3.84
C SER A 138 -9.52 -2.67 -2.82
N PHE A 139 -10.25 -3.65 -2.29
CA PHE A 139 -11.33 -3.43 -1.33
C PHE A 139 -11.31 -4.43 -0.16
N MET A 140 -12.30 -4.34 0.73
CA MET A 140 -12.54 -5.28 1.83
C MET A 140 -13.95 -5.88 1.69
N PRO A 141 -14.12 -7.21 1.56
CA PRO A 141 -13.08 -8.24 1.39
C PRO A 141 -12.19 -8.02 0.16
N ALA A 142 -11.07 -8.73 0.09
CA ALA A 142 -10.05 -8.58 -0.95
C ALA A 142 -10.64 -8.73 -2.35
N GLN A 143 -10.27 -7.80 -3.23
CA GLN A 143 -10.71 -7.77 -4.63
C GLN A 143 -9.50 -7.63 -5.55
N ARG A 144 -9.66 -8.01 -6.82
CA ARG A 144 -8.61 -7.76 -7.81
C ARG A 144 -8.46 -6.26 -7.98
N PHE A 145 -7.23 -5.76 -7.87
CA PHE A 145 -6.95 -4.34 -8.06
C PHE A 145 -7.62 -3.79 -9.31
N GLN A 146 -8.39 -2.72 -9.13
CA GLN A 146 -9.22 -2.14 -10.16
C GLN A 146 -8.95 -0.64 -10.33
N VAL A 147 -9.09 -0.16 -11.56
CA VAL A 147 -9.15 1.27 -11.85
C VAL A 147 -10.58 1.73 -11.59
N LEU A 148 -10.70 2.80 -10.80
CA LEU A 148 -11.98 3.40 -10.44
C LEU A 148 -12.43 4.40 -11.49
N ARG A 149 -13.74 4.66 -11.52
CA ARG A 149 -14.37 5.66 -12.37
C ARG A 149 -15.35 6.48 -11.54
N PRO A 150 -15.36 7.83 -11.65
CA PRO A 150 -16.33 8.64 -10.91
C PRO A 150 -17.75 8.48 -11.46
N SER A 151 -17.91 8.20 -12.75
CA SER A 151 -19.21 7.91 -13.39
C SER A 151 -19.03 6.98 -14.61
N ARG A 152 -20.12 6.60 -15.29
CA ARG A 152 -20.03 5.71 -16.46
C ARG A 152 -19.21 6.30 -17.60
N ASP A 153 -19.29 7.61 -17.78
CA ASP A 153 -18.73 8.33 -18.93
C ASP A 153 -17.42 9.08 -18.60
N GLN A 154 -16.92 8.96 -17.37
CA GLN A 154 -15.71 9.62 -16.91
C GLN A 154 -14.72 8.62 -16.33
N MET A 155 -13.44 8.77 -16.67
CA MET A 155 -12.36 7.88 -16.20
C MET A 155 -11.50 8.52 -15.11
N TRP A 156 -11.39 9.84 -15.12
CA TRP A 156 -10.47 10.61 -14.28
C TRP A 156 -11.22 11.36 -13.20
N PHE A 157 -10.67 11.39 -12.00
CA PHE A 157 -11.21 12.11 -10.85
C PHE A 157 -10.67 13.54 -10.83
N SER A 158 -11.55 14.52 -10.58
CA SER A 158 -11.13 15.88 -10.25
C SER A 158 -10.33 15.86 -8.95
N ILE A 159 -9.24 16.62 -8.92
CA ILE A 159 -8.42 16.82 -7.71
C ILE A 159 -8.09 18.29 -7.50
N ASP A 160 -8.92 19.22 -7.99
CA ASP A 160 -8.75 20.65 -7.71
C ASP A 160 -9.53 21.11 -6.46
N ASP A 161 -10.40 20.25 -5.93
CA ASP A 161 -11.21 20.50 -4.74
C ASP A 161 -10.45 20.15 -3.44
N GLU A 162 -11.17 19.93 -2.33
CA GLU A 162 -10.57 19.60 -1.02
C GLU A 162 -9.94 18.20 -0.93
N GLY A 163 -9.94 17.43 -2.02
CA GLY A 163 -9.35 16.10 -2.12
C GLY A 163 -9.94 15.25 -3.25
N VAL A 164 -10.09 13.94 -3.02
CA VAL A 164 -10.67 12.98 -3.98
C VAL A 164 -12.01 12.48 -3.47
N ASP A 165 -13.06 12.69 -4.25
CA ASP A 165 -14.38 12.10 -3.99
C ASP A 165 -14.57 10.81 -4.80
N THR A 166 -14.87 9.71 -4.11
CA THR A 166 -15.05 8.39 -4.73
C THR A 166 -16.47 7.88 -4.46
N PRO A 167 -17.14 7.24 -5.43
CA PRO A 167 -18.59 6.99 -5.36
C PRO A 167 -19.02 5.95 -4.30
N PHE A 168 -18.10 5.34 -3.56
CA PHE A 168 -18.38 4.23 -2.65
C PHE A 168 -17.80 4.43 -1.24
N TRP A 169 -17.07 5.52 -0.98
CA TRP A 169 -16.48 5.82 0.32
C TRP A 169 -16.64 7.30 0.65
N ARG A 170 -16.43 7.67 1.91
CA ARG A 170 -16.38 9.10 2.28
C ARG A 170 -15.22 9.80 1.53
N PRO A 171 -15.33 11.11 1.23
CA PRO A 171 -14.27 11.83 0.54
C PRO A 171 -12.91 11.70 1.23
N PHE A 172 -11.86 11.60 0.43
CA PHE A 172 -10.47 11.58 0.88
C PHE A 172 -9.92 13.01 0.85
N PRO A 173 -9.82 13.71 1.98
CA PRO A 173 -9.28 15.07 2.00
C PRO A 173 -7.78 15.06 1.69
N TRP A 174 -7.23 16.19 1.26
CA TRP A 174 -5.78 16.36 1.08
C TRP A 174 -4.94 16.00 2.30
N SER A 175 -5.49 16.18 3.51
CA SER A 175 -4.84 15.78 4.76
C SER A 175 -4.63 14.26 4.90
N SER A 176 -5.31 13.46 4.06
CA SER A 176 -5.17 12.00 3.98
C SER A 176 -4.16 11.53 2.92
N LEU A 177 -3.54 12.45 2.17
CA LEU A 177 -2.51 12.13 1.19
C LEU A 177 -1.26 11.57 1.87
N ARG A 178 -0.72 10.48 1.34
CA ARG A 178 0.45 9.78 1.86
C ARG A 178 1.37 9.27 0.75
N ARG A 179 2.63 9.08 1.11
CA ARG A 179 3.69 8.53 0.28
C ARG A 179 4.52 7.55 1.10
N LEU A 180 4.83 6.40 0.51
CA LEU A 180 5.90 5.55 1.04
C LEU A 180 7.22 6.10 0.50
N ASP A 181 8.04 6.64 1.39
CA ASP A 181 9.33 7.18 1.01
C ASP A 181 10.25 6.05 0.56
N GLU A 182 10.99 6.32 -0.51
CA GLU A 182 12.17 5.54 -0.82
C GLU A 182 13.14 5.71 0.35
N ALA A 183 13.71 4.63 0.87
CA ALA A 183 14.85 4.77 1.75
C ALA A 183 15.89 5.58 0.97
N GLU A 184 16.21 6.80 1.39
CA GLU A 184 17.28 7.56 0.75
C GLU A 184 18.51 6.67 0.74
N ALA A 185 19.13 6.50 -0.42
CA ALA A 185 20.38 5.77 -0.54
C ALA A 185 21.40 6.46 0.37
N ARG A 186 21.61 5.90 1.56
CA ARG A 186 22.66 6.32 2.48
C ARG A 186 24.00 5.76 2.02
#